data_AF-A0A4P8RJV2-F1
#
_entry.id   AF-A0A4P8RJV2-F1
#
_cell.length_a   1.000
_cell.length_b   1.000
_cell.length_c   1.000
_cell.angle_alpha   90.00
_cell.angle_beta   90.00
_cell.angle_gamma   90.00
#
_symmetry.space_group_name_H-M   'P 1'
#
loop_
_entity.id
_entity.type
_entity.pdbx_description
1 polymer ?
#
loop_
_entity_poly.entity_id
_entity_poly.type
_entity_poly.pdbx_seq_one_letter_code
_entity_poly.pdbx_strand_id
1 'polypeptide(L)'
;MGIREILRKRARRKIRKNLKVQDKLNLEIRDTLAMERTKLSNERTFLSYTRTAIAVVLGGLTFIKLFNDPIYIGLGILAIPSGIAFGFYGYYRFTKKRHEISFHTRSYQPTSPILAEVEAEEKEDMKA
;
A
#
# COMPACT_ATOMS: atom_id res chain seq x y z
N MET A 1 -32.80 -39.14 25.44
CA MET A 1 -31.78 -38.21 24.89
C MET A 1 -31.34 -38.78 23.53
N GLY A 2 -31.97 -38.55 22.39
CA GLY A 2 -32.49 -37.32 21.81
C GLY A 2 -31.66 -37.01 20.56
N ILE A 3 -31.85 -37.74 19.45
CA ILE A 3 -31.08 -37.62 18.17
C ILE A 3 -30.93 -36.16 17.71
N ARG A 4 -31.93 -35.32 18.04
CA ARG A 4 -31.93 -33.86 17.84
C ARG A 4 -30.77 -33.13 18.51
N GLU A 5 -30.32 -33.52 19.70
CA GLU A 5 -29.17 -32.90 20.37
C GLU A 5 -27.85 -33.20 19.66
N ILE A 6 -27.70 -34.40 19.11
CA ILE A 6 -26.49 -34.82 18.39
C ILE A 6 -26.36 -34.04 17.08
N LEU A 7 -27.46 -33.93 16.31
CA LEU A 7 -27.52 -33.12 15.09
C LEU A 7 -27.22 -31.65 15.38
N ARG A 8 -27.78 -31.10 16.46
CA ARG A 8 -27.55 -29.72 16.88
C ARG A 8 -26.09 -29.48 17.32
N LYS A 9 -25.43 -30.46 17.96
CA LYS A 9 -23.99 -30.42 18.27
C LYS A 9 -23.12 -30.47 17.00
N ARG A 10 -23.45 -31.31 16.03
CA ARG A 10 -22.72 -31.39 14.75
C ARG A 10 -22.84 -30.10 13.93
N ALA A 11 -24.05 -29.56 13.81
CA ALA A 11 -24.30 -28.28 13.11
C ALA A 11 -23.48 -27.13 13.73
N ARG A 12 -23.43 -27.04 15.06
CA ARG A 12 -22.60 -26.04 15.76
C ARG A 12 -21.11 -26.20 15.49
N ARG A 13 -20.59 -27.43 15.39
CA ARG A 13 -19.19 -27.68 15.03
C ARG A 13 -18.89 -27.21 13.60
N LYS A 14 -19.79 -27.48 12.65
CA LYS A 14 -19.65 -27.05 11.24
C LYS A 14 -19.64 -25.53 11.10
N ILE A 15 -20.56 -24.84 11.78
CA ILE A 15 -20.59 -23.37 11.81
C ILE A 15 -19.28 -22.81 12.39
N ARG A 16 -18.77 -23.39 13.48
CA ARG A 16 -17.54 -22.93 14.13
C ARG A 16 -16.28 -23.13 13.27
N LYS A 17 -16.25 -24.16 12.42
CA LYS A 17 -15.17 -24.37 11.44
C LYS A 17 -15.23 -23.30 10.33
N ASN A 18 -16.38 -23.16 9.68
CA ASN A 18 -16.59 -22.16 8.62
C ASN A 18 -16.26 -20.74 9.08
N LEU A 19 -16.65 -20.38 10.31
CA LEU A 19 -16.33 -19.08 10.89
C LEU A 19 -14.81 -18.86 11.06
N LYS A 20 -14.07 -19.89 11.52
CA LYS A 20 -12.61 -19.81 11.65
C LYS A 20 -11.90 -19.65 10.31
N VAL A 21 -12.42 -20.29 9.26
CA VAL A 21 -11.90 -20.16 7.90
C VAL A 21 -12.15 -18.76 7.37
N GLN A 22 -13.38 -18.26 7.54
CA GLN A 22 -13.75 -16.90 7.14
C GLN A 22 -12.92 -15.83 7.88
N ASP A 23 -12.66 -16.02 9.18
CA ASP A 23 -11.80 -15.14 9.97
C ASP A 23 -10.37 -15.10 9.43
N LYS A 24 -9.80 -16.25 9.04
CA LYS A 24 -8.47 -16.33 8.44
C LYS A 24 -8.38 -15.61 7.08
N LEU A 25 -9.37 -15.80 6.21
CA LEU A 25 -9.45 -15.09 4.92
C LEU A 25 -9.55 -13.57 5.12
N ASN A 26 -10.37 -13.13 6.07
CA ASN A 26 -10.52 -11.71 6.41
C ASN A 26 -9.20 -11.10 6.91
N LEU A 27 -8.39 -11.86 7.67
CA LEU A 27 -7.06 -11.41 8.09
C LEU A 27 -6.12 -11.22 6.89
N GLU A 28 -6.08 -12.18 5.97
CA GLU A 28 -5.24 -12.12 4.76
C GLU A 28 -5.59 -10.91 3.87
N ILE A 29 -6.89 -10.69 3.61
CA ILE A 29 -7.37 -9.53 2.85
C ILE A 29 -7.04 -8.21 3.56
N ARG A 30 -7.17 -8.18 4.89
CA ARG A 30 -6.85 -6.97 5.65
C ARG A 30 -5.37 -6.62 5.58
N ASP A 31 -4.49 -7.61 5.64
CA ASP A 31 -3.05 -7.42 5.59
C ASP A 31 -2.61 -6.96 4.19
N THR A 32 -3.15 -7.57 3.13
CA THR A 32 -2.91 -7.12 1.75
C THR A 32 -3.39 -5.69 1.51
N LEU A 33 -4.60 -5.35 1.95
CA LEU A 33 -5.13 -4.00 1.85
C LEU A 33 -4.34 -2.99 2.70
N ALA A 34 -3.81 -3.41 3.85
CA ALA A 34 -2.92 -2.58 4.67
C ALA A 34 -1.61 -2.27 3.92
N MET A 35 -1.00 -3.27 3.27
CA MET A 35 0.19 -3.05 2.43
C MET A 35 -0.10 -2.07 1.29
N GLU A 36 -1.21 -2.22 0.58
CA GLU A 36 -1.60 -1.29 -0.49
C GLU A 36 -1.74 0.15 0.01
N ARG A 37 -2.36 0.35 1.19
CA ARG A 37 -2.46 1.68 1.82
C ARG A 37 -1.09 2.28 2.13
N THR A 38 -0.12 1.47 2.59
CA THR A 38 1.24 1.97 2.83
C THR A 38 1.95 2.39 1.53
N LYS A 39 1.74 1.63 0.44
CA LYS A 39 2.29 1.94 -0.88
C LYS A 39 1.69 3.23 -1.44
N LEU A 40 0.36 3.37 -1.38
CA LEU A 40 -0.33 4.57 -1.85
C LEU A 40 0.09 5.82 -1.05
N SER A 41 0.33 5.69 0.25
CA SER A 41 0.85 6.78 1.09
C SER A 41 2.28 7.19 0.70
N ASN A 42 3.14 6.23 0.33
CA ASN A 42 4.49 6.52 -0.17
C ASN A 42 4.46 7.22 -1.54
N GLU A 43 3.58 6.81 -2.44
CA GLU A 43 3.36 7.48 -3.74
C GLU A 43 2.85 8.92 -3.56
N ARG A 44 1.90 9.13 -2.66
CA ARG A 44 1.42 10.48 -2.29
C ARG A 44 2.55 11.38 -1.82
N THR A 45 3.42 10.85 -0.97
CA THR A 45 4.57 11.60 -0.44
C THR A 45 5.52 12.01 -1.56
N PHE A 46 5.79 11.12 -2.52
CA PHE A 46 6.59 11.42 -3.70
C PHE A 46 5.96 12.51 -4.58
N LEU A 47 4.67 12.40 -4.89
CA LEU A 47 3.94 13.42 -5.65
C LEU A 47 3.94 14.78 -4.95
N SER A 48 3.94 14.81 -3.61
CA SER A 48 4.08 16.05 -2.86
C SER A 48 5.46 16.69 -3.05
N TYR A 49 6.54 15.90 -3.01
CA TYR A 49 7.90 16.40 -3.26
C TYR A 49 8.08 16.93 -4.68
N THR A 50 7.54 16.23 -5.69
CA THR A 50 7.62 16.68 -7.09
C THR A 50 6.81 17.96 -7.30
N ARG A 51 5.63 18.07 -6.69
CA ARG A 51 4.81 19.29 -6.71
C ARG A 51 5.56 20.49 -6.15
N THR A 52 6.19 20.35 -4.99
CA THR A 52 6.96 21.44 -4.37
C THR A 52 8.17 21.82 -5.21
N ALA A 53 8.87 20.84 -5.80
CA ALA A 53 10.00 21.09 -6.69
C ALA A 53 9.59 21.92 -7.92
N ILE A 54 8.51 21.51 -8.60
CA ILE A 54 7.98 22.22 -9.77
C ILE A 54 7.53 23.63 -9.38
N ALA A 55 6.83 23.79 -8.25
CA ALA A 55 6.37 25.09 -7.79
C ALA A 55 7.53 26.06 -7.50
N VAL A 56 8.61 25.58 -6.89
CA VAL A 56 9.81 26.41 -6.62
C VAL A 56 10.52 26.79 -7.92
N VAL A 57 10.67 25.87 -8.87
CA VAL A 57 11.27 26.17 -10.18
C VAL A 57 10.43 27.20 -10.95
N LEU A 58 9.11 26.99 -11.03
CA LEU A 58 8.21 27.93 -11.69
C LEU A 58 8.21 29.30 -11.00
N GLY A 59 8.20 29.33 -9.66
CA GLY A 59 8.32 30.57 -8.90
C GLY A 59 9.63 31.30 -9.17
N GLY A 60 10.76 30.59 -9.24
CA GLY A 60 12.05 31.16 -9.63
C GLY A 60 12.05 31.74 -11.03
N LEU A 61 11.46 31.03 -12.00
CA LEU A 61 11.29 31.52 -13.37
C LEU A 61 10.39 32.77 -13.44
N THR A 62 9.31 32.80 -12.64
CA THR A 62 8.45 33.98 -12.51
C THR A 62 9.23 35.16 -11.94
N PHE A 63 10.04 34.96 -10.89
CA PHE A 63 10.85 36.05 -10.33
C PHE A 63 11.82 36.65 -11.34
N ILE A 64 12.50 35.82 -12.14
CA ILE A 64 13.42 36.30 -13.18
C ILE A 64 12.67 37.05 -14.29
N LYS A 65 11.48 36.57 -14.68
CA LYS A 65 10.77 37.09 -15.86
C LYS A 65 9.88 38.29 -15.57
N LEU A 66 9.33 38.40 -14.36
CA LEU A 66 8.39 39.48 -13.99
C LEU A 66 9.09 40.67 -13.32
N PHE A 67 10.25 40.47 -12.69
CA PHE A 67 10.94 41.51 -11.94
C PHE A 67 12.30 41.84 -12.58
N ASN A 68 12.52 43.13 -12.84
CA ASN A 68 13.80 43.65 -13.35
C ASN A 68 14.79 44.06 -12.24
N ASP A 69 14.41 43.89 -10.97
CA ASP A 69 15.32 44.19 -9.86
C ASP A 69 16.39 43.09 -9.74
N PRO A 70 17.68 43.44 -9.68
CA PRO A 70 18.77 42.47 -9.51
C PRO A 70 18.59 41.56 -8.28
N ILE A 71 17.91 42.00 -7.23
CA ILE A 71 17.64 41.19 -6.03
C ILE A 71 16.72 40.01 -6.38
N TYR A 72 15.61 40.27 -7.10
CA TYR A 72 14.65 39.22 -7.48
C TYR A 72 15.23 38.25 -8.53
N ILE A 73 16.06 38.76 -9.44
CA ILE A 73 16.79 37.92 -10.40
C ILE A 73 17.76 36.98 -9.67
N GLY A 74 18.51 37.48 -8.68
CA GLY A 74 19.40 36.66 -7.85
C GLY A 74 18.66 35.57 -7.07
N LEU A 75 17.50 35.91 -6.50
CA LEU A 75 16.64 34.94 -5.83
C LEU A 75 16.11 33.86 -6.78
N GLY A 76 15.70 34.24 -8.00
CA GLY A 76 15.24 33.28 -9.00
C GLY A 76 16.35 32.34 -9.48
N ILE A 77 17.58 32.85 -9.65
CA ILE A 77 18.75 32.04 -10.03
C ILE A 77 19.09 31.02 -8.94
N LEU A 78 18.91 31.35 -7.65
CA LEU A 78 19.08 30.39 -6.54
C LEU A 78 17.88 29.44 -6.38
N ALA A 79 16.67 29.89 -6.72
CA ALA A 79 15.44 29.11 -6.62
C ALA A 79 15.39 27.94 -7.63
N ILE A 80 15.88 28.12 -8.85
CA ILE A 80 15.90 27.07 -9.87
C ILE A 80 16.73 25.84 -9.45
N PRO A 81 18.03 25.96 -9.09
CA PRO A 81 18.84 24.81 -8.69
C PRO A 81 18.35 24.19 -7.38
N SER A 82 17.82 24.99 -6.44
CA SER A 82 17.22 24.45 -5.21
C SER A 82 15.94 23.65 -5.49
N GLY A 83 15.07 24.12 -6.39
CA GLY A 83 13.89 23.37 -6.85
C GLY A 83 14.25 22.05 -7.53
N ILE A 84 15.29 22.06 -8.38
CA ILE A 84 15.83 20.84 -9.00
C ILE A 84 16.39 19.88 -7.95
N ALA A 85 17.15 20.39 -6.98
CA ALA A 85 17.71 19.59 -5.89
C ALA A 85 16.60 18.93 -5.03
N PHE A 86 15.52 19.66 -4.71
CA PHE A 86 14.36 19.10 -4.02
C PHE A 86 13.67 18.00 -4.84
N GLY A 87 13.53 18.18 -6.16
CA GLY A 87 13.00 17.15 -7.05
C GLY A 87 13.85 15.88 -7.07
N PHE A 88 15.17 16.05 -7.18
CA PHE A 88 16.12 14.94 -7.20
C PHE A 88 16.17 14.20 -5.86
N TYR A 89 16.14 14.94 -4.74
CA TYR A 89 16.05 14.37 -3.40
C TYR A 89 14.77 13.56 -3.20
N GLY A 90 13.62 14.10 -3.64
CA GLY A 90 12.33 13.42 -3.61
C GLY A 90 12.34 12.12 -4.44
N TYR A 91 12.93 12.15 -5.63
CA TYR A 91 13.08 10.99 -6.51
C TYR A 91 13.99 9.90 -5.92
N TYR A 92 15.15 10.30 -5.38
CA TYR A 92 16.06 9.37 -4.71
C TYR A 92 15.40 8.69 -3.50
N ARG A 93 14.70 9.47 -2.66
CA ARG A 93 14.02 8.97 -1.46
C ARG A 93 12.90 7.98 -1.80
N PHE A 94 12.13 8.26 -2.85
CA PHE A 94 11.06 7.37 -3.32
C PHE A 94 11.60 6.05 -3.87
N THR A 95 12.67 6.12 -4.66
CA THR A 95 13.29 4.93 -5.26
C THR A 95 13.89 4.01 -4.19
N LYS A 96 14.54 4.57 -3.17
CA LYS A 96 15.12 3.80 -2.05
C LYS A 96 14.04 3.02 -1.27
N LYS A 97 12.89 3.65 -0.98
CA LYS A 97 11.77 2.99 -0.29
C LYS A 97 11.08 1.92 -1.13
N ARG A 98 11.02 2.08 -2.46
CA ARG A 98 10.42 1.07 -3.34
C ARG A 98 11.22 -0.23 -3.39
N HIS A 99 12.55 -0.16 -3.26
CA HIS A 99 13.40 -1.35 -3.30
C HIS A 99 13.18 -2.27 -2.09
N GLU A 100 12.96 -1.70 -0.91
CA GLU A 100 12.75 -2.46 0.33
C GLU A 100 11.42 -3.25 0.32
N ILE A 101 10.36 -2.66 -0.25
CA ILE A 101 9.04 -3.31 -0.33
C ILE A 101 9.05 -4.46 -1.34
N SER A 102 9.81 -4.31 -2.44
CA SER A 102 9.89 -5.30 -3.52
C SER A 102 10.54 -6.62 -3.06
N PHE A 103 11.41 -6.54 -2.06
CA PHE A 103 12.12 -7.70 -1.50
C PHE A 103 11.20 -8.63 -0.69
N HIS A 104 10.13 -8.10 -0.08
CA HIS A 104 9.14 -8.91 0.66
C HIS A 104 7.96 -9.38 -0.19
N THR A 105 7.69 -8.76 -1.34
CA THR A 105 6.62 -9.22 -2.25
C THR A 105 6.96 -10.56 -2.93
N ARG A 106 8.25 -10.90 -3.10
CA ARG A 106 8.68 -12.17 -3.72
C ARG A 106 8.36 -13.39 -2.85
N SER A 107 8.22 -13.21 -1.54
CA SER A 107 7.90 -14.27 -0.57
C SER A 107 6.40 -14.42 -0.31
N TYR A 108 5.57 -13.51 -0.84
CA TYR A 108 4.12 -13.61 -0.76
C TYR A 108 3.63 -14.41 -1.96
N GLN A 109 3.70 -15.74 -1.87
CA GLN A 109 2.93 -16.59 -2.77
C GLN A 109 1.48 -16.58 -2.32
N PRO A 110 0.49 -16.25 -3.16
CA PRO A 110 -0.90 -16.61 -2.93
C PRO A 110 -1.08 -18.11 -3.18
N THR A 111 -0.14 -18.95 -2.75
CA THR A 111 -0.43 -20.36 -2.54
C THR A 111 -1.11 -20.38 -1.20
N SER A 112 -2.31 -19.81 -1.09
CA SER A 112 -3.02 -19.73 0.17
C SER A 112 -3.23 -21.18 0.62
N PRO A 113 -2.46 -21.67 1.63
CA PRO A 113 -2.73 -22.99 2.18
C PRO A 113 -4.11 -22.98 2.85
N ILE A 114 -4.65 -21.79 3.12
CA ILE A 114 -6.01 -21.55 3.59
C ILE A 114 -7.02 -21.78 2.46
N LEU A 115 -6.86 -21.28 1.22
CA LEU A 115 -7.76 -21.66 0.11
C LEU A 115 -7.73 -23.17 -0.16
N ALA A 116 -6.55 -23.79 -0.07
CA ALA A 116 -6.42 -25.24 -0.20
C ALA A 116 -7.08 -25.98 0.99
N GLU A 117 -6.96 -25.47 2.22
CA GLU A 117 -7.71 -25.94 3.40
C GLU A 117 -9.22 -25.70 3.25
N VAL A 118 -9.66 -24.57 2.67
CA VAL A 118 -11.07 -24.24 2.42
C VAL A 118 -11.64 -25.21 1.40
N GLU A 119 -10.98 -25.39 0.26
CA GLU A 119 -11.38 -26.35 -0.77
C GLU A 119 -11.39 -27.79 -0.23
N ALA A 120 -10.41 -28.14 0.60
CA ALA A 120 -10.35 -29.47 1.22
C ALA A 120 -11.46 -29.68 2.25
N GLU A 121 -11.74 -28.69 3.11
CA GLU A 121 -12.85 -28.74 4.07
C GLU A 121 -14.22 -28.74 3.37
N GLU A 122 -14.38 -27.97 2.28
CA GLU A 122 -15.60 -27.95 1.46
C GLU A 122 -15.82 -29.31 0.75
N LYS A 123 -14.74 -29.96 0.28
CA LYS A 123 -14.77 -31.32 -0.30
C LYS A 123 -15.03 -32.41 0.74
N GLU A 124 -14.56 -32.27 1.98
CA GLU A 124 -14.93 -33.19 3.08
C GLU A 124 -16.39 -33.02 3.51
N ASP A 125 -16.88 -31.78 3.54
CA ASP A 125 -18.26 -31.45 3.90
C ASP A 125 -19.29 -31.87 2.84
N MET A 126 -18.88 -32.07 1.58
CA MET A 126 -19.71 -32.63 0.50
C MET A 126 -19.72 -34.16 0.49
N LYS A 127 -18.79 -34.81 1.20
CA LYS A 127 -18.66 -36.28 1.31
C LYS A 127 -19.22 -36.87 2.61
N ALA A 128 -19.50 -36.05 3.64
CA ALA A 128 -19.97 -36.44 4.97
C ALA A 128 -21.48 -36.23 5.19
#